data_AF-W1YHV5-F1
#
_entry.id   AF-W1YHV5-F1
#
_cell.length_a   1.000
_cell.length_b   1.000
_cell.length_c   1.000
_cell.angle_alpha   90.00
_cell.angle_beta   90.00
_cell.angle_gamma   90.00
#
_symmetry.space_group_name_H-M   'P 1'
#
loop_
_entity.id
_entity.type
_entity.pdbx_description
1 polymer ?
#
loop_
_entity_poly.entity_id
_entity_poly.type
_entity_poly.pdbx_seq_one_letter_code
_entity_poly.pdbx_strand_id
1 'polypeptide(L)' 'LIEFSNRCIKNCNYCGIRRENDKTERFDMNREDIIKMAQWAYDHEYGSITLQSGERCDDAFVDYVVDLIRDIKAI' A
#
# COMPACT_ATOMS: atom_id res chain seq x y z
N LEU A 1 -6.03 -5.98 6.11
CA LEU A 1 -5.41 -5.69 4.80
C LEU A 1 -5.53 -4.19 4.55
N ILE A 2 -4.43 -3.52 4.23
CA ILE A 2 -4.41 -2.10 3.89
C ILE A 2 -3.91 -2.00 2.44
N GLU A 3 -4.83 -1.64 1.53
CA GLU A 3 -4.54 -1.47 0.11
C GLU A 3 -4.15 0.00 -0.15
N PHE A 4 -2.86 0.31 -0.06
CA PHE A 4 -2.41 1.71 0.04
C PHE A 4 -2.16 2.40 -1.31
N SER A 5 -2.14 1.67 -2.41
CA SER A 5 -2.04 2.22 -3.76
C SER A 5 -2.54 1.22 -4.79
N ASN A 6 -3.18 1.70 -5.85
CA ASN A 6 -3.54 0.87 -7.01
C ASN A 6 -2.73 1.18 -8.28
N ARG A 7 -1.63 1.94 -8.16
CA ARG A 7 -0.73 2.20 -9.28
C ARG A 7 0.12 0.97 -9.55
N CYS A 8 0.12 0.49 -10.79
CA CYS A 8 0.82 -0.73 -11.16
C CYS A 8 1.53 -0.56 -12.51
N ILE A 9 2.81 -0.94 -12.58
CA ILE A 9 3.57 -0.95 -13.83
C ILE A 9 3.24 -2.17 -14.70
N LYS A 10 2.65 -3.22 -14.13
CA LYS A 10 2.32 -4.46 -14.85
C LYS A 10 0.99 -4.39 -15.56
N ASN A 11 0.80 -5.33 -16.48
CA ASN A 11 -0.35 -5.37 -17.36
C ASN A 11 -1.10 -6.71 -17.36
N CYS A 12 -1.22 -7.35 -16.21
CA CYS A 12 -1.79 -8.70 -16.08
C CYS A 12 -3.23 -8.77 -16.63
N ASN A 13 -3.54 -9.79 -17.44
CA ASN A 13 -4.82 -9.92 -18.15
C ASN A 13 -6.04 -10.10 -17.23
N TYR A 14 -5.83 -10.50 -15.98
CA TYR A 14 -6.87 -10.76 -14.99
C TYR A 14 -6.97 -9.66 -13.92
N CYS A 15 -6.06 -8.69 -13.90
CA CYS A 15 -5.95 -7.74 -12.80
C CYS A 15 -6.63 -6.41 -13.15
N GLY A 16 -7.61 -6.01 -12.34
CA GLY A 16 -8.37 -4.77 -12.53
C GLY A 16 -7.53 -3.49 -12.39
N ILE A 17 -6.36 -3.55 -11.74
CA ILE A 17 -5.48 -2.38 -11.58
C ILE A 17 -4.33 -2.37 -12.58
N ARG A 18 -4.36 -3.22 -13.62
CA ARG A 18 -3.36 -3.25 -14.69
C ARG A 18 -3.11 -1.85 -15.27
N ARG A 19 -1.86 -1.56 -15.65
CA ARG A 19 -1.38 -0.29 -16.21
C ARG A 19 -2.33 0.35 -17.22
N GLU A 20 -2.83 -0.44 -18.17
CA GLU A 20 -3.66 0.05 -19.28
C GLU A 20 -5.15 0.13 -18.96
N ASN A 21 -5.58 -0.22 -17.74
CA ASN A 21 -6.96 0.03 -17.36
C ASN A 21 -7.13 1.52 -16.99
N ASP A 22 -7.73 2.28 -17.89
CA ASP A 22 -8.08 3.69 -17.74
C ASP A 22 -9.45 3.91 -17.10
N LYS A 23 -10.22 2.83 -16.86
CA LYS A 23 -11.54 2.87 -16.23
C LYS A 23 -11.50 2.89 -14.69
N THR A 24 -10.30 2.82 -14.10
CA THR A 24 -10.12 2.83 -12.64
C THR A 24 -9.37 4.09 -12.22
N GLU A 25 -9.92 4.80 -11.24
CA GLU A 25 -9.27 5.97 -10.65
C GLU A 25 -8.00 5.55 -9.91
N ARG A 26 -6.90 6.25 -10.16
CA ARG A 26 -5.60 5.95 -9.55
C ARG A 26 -5.44 6.70 -8.24
N PHE A 27 -5.05 5.99 -7.18
CA PHE A 27 -4.84 6.57 -5.87
C PHE A 27 -3.56 6.09 -5.21
N ASP A 28 -3.07 6.93 -4.30
CA ASP A 28 -2.09 6.61 -3.28
C ASP A 28 -2.66 7.13 -1.95
N MET A 29 -2.69 6.30 -0.90
CA MET A 29 -3.14 6.73 0.42
C MET A 29 -2.14 7.71 1.04
N ASN A 30 -2.66 8.64 1.85
CA ASN A 30 -1.79 9.45 2.70
C ASN A 30 -1.08 8.54 3.72
N ARG A 31 0.23 8.74 3.87
CA ARG A 31 1.09 8.02 4.81
C ARG A 31 0.54 8.05 6.24
N GLU A 32 0.08 9.20 6.69
CA GLU A 32 -0.47 9.35 8.05
C GLU A 32 -1.70 8.47 8.27
N ASP A 33 -2.53 8.28 7.25
CA ASP A 33 -3.73 7.45 7.35
C ASP A 33 -3.37 5.97 7.37
N ILE A 34 -2.32 5.56 6.65
CA ILE A 34 -1.78 4.18 6.75
C ILE A 34 -1.28 3.90 8.17
N ILE A 35 -0.54 4.84 8.78
CA ILE A 35 -0.05 4.72 10.15
C ILE A 35 -1.22 4.66 11.14
N LYS A 36 -2.23 5.52 11.00
CA LYS A 36 -3.43 5.49 11.85
C LYS A 36 -4.16 4.16 11.75
N MET A 37 -4.27 3.57 10.55
CA MET A 37 -4.87 2.26 10.37
C MET A 37 -4.04 1.14 11.01
N ALA A 38 -2.71 1.21 10.94
CA ALA A 38 -1.82 0.27 11.61
C ALA A 38 -1.95 0.37 13.14
N GLN A 39 -1.97 1.59 13.70
CA GLN A 39 -2.20 1.83 15.12
C GLN A 39 -3.55 1.29 15.56
N TRP A 40 -4.61 1.60 14.80
CA TRP A 40 -5.95 1.10 15.09
C TRP A 40 -5.98 -0.43 15.12
N ALA A 41 -5.34 -1.10 14.16
CA ALA A 41 -5.28 -2.56 14.14
C ALA A 41 -4.54 -3.14 15.37
N TYR A 42 -3.45 -2.50 15.78
CA TYR A 42 -2.70 -2.88 16.98
C TYR A 42 -3.54 -2.69 18.25
N ASP A 43 -4.21 -1.54 18.40
CA ASP A 43 -5.08 -1.22 19.54
C ASP A 43 -6.27 -2.20 19.66
N HIS A 44 -6.67 -2.82 18.55
CA HIS A 44 -7.75 -3.81 18.49
C HIS A 44 -7.23 -5.26 18.53
N GLU A 45 -5.98 -5.46 18.95
CA GLU A 45 -5.33 -6.77 19.17
C GLU A 45 -5.23 -7.64 17.91
N TYR A 46 -5.17 -7.03 16.73
CA TYR A 46 -4.95 -7.80 15.49
C TYR A 46 -3.51 -8.31 15.46
N GLY A 47 -3.32 -9.62 15.31
CA GLY A 47 -2.00 -10.24 15.35
C GLY A 47 -1.10 -9.94 14.14
N SER A 48 -1.64 -9.38 13.05
CA SER A 48 -0.87 -8.99 11.87
C SER A 48 -1.61 -7.99 11.00
N ILE A 49 -0.85 -7.25 10.19
CA ILE A 49 -1.38 -6.44 9.09
C ILE A 49 -0.66 -6.81 7.80
N THR A 50 -1.36 -6.63 6.68
CA THR A 50 -0.80 -6.79 5.33
C THR A 50 -0.90 -5.45 4.62
N LEU A 51 0.23 -4.97 4.09
CA LEU A 51 0.27 -3.85 3.15
C LEU A 51 0.24 -4.42 1.73
N GLN A 52 -0.68 -3.92 0.90
CA GLN A 52 -0.82 -4.34 -0.49
C GLN A 52 -0.89 -3.12 -1.40
N SER A 53 -0.25 -3.21 -2.55
CA SER A 53 -0.35 -2.21 -3.61
C SER A 53 -0.15 -2.84 -4.99
N GLY A 54 -0.40 -2.05 -6.04
CA GLY A 54 0.11 -2.38 -7.37
C GLY A 54 1.64 -2.32 -7.43
N GLU A 55 2.23 -2.97 -8.44
CA GLU A 55 3.68 -3.06 -8.54
C GLU A 55 4.32 -1.73 -8.96
N ARG A 56 5.28 -1.28 -8.16
CA ARG A 56 6.26 -0.25 -8.49
C ARG A 56 7.64 -0.72 -8.02
N CYS A 57 8.67 -0.33 -8.76
CA CYS A 57 10.06 -0.77 -8.51
C CYS A 57 11.06 0.39 -8.60
N ASP A 58 10.59 1.63 -8.59
CA ASP A 58 11.46 2.81 -8.53
C ASP A 58 11.97 3.04 -7.10
N ASP A 59 13.19 3.58 -6.98
CA ASP A 59 13.89 3.73 -5.69
C ASP A 59 13.07 4.51 -4.66
N ALA A 60 12.39 5.58 -5.09
CA ALA A 60 11.55 6.40 -4.21
C ALA A 60 10.39 5.59 -3.61
N PHE A 61 9.81 4.65 -4.36
CA PHE A 61 8.78 3.75 -3.83
C PHE A 61 9.34 2.74 -2.84
N VAL A 62 10.50 2.15 -3.17
CA VAL A 62 11.17 1.17 -2.33
C VAL A 62 11.52 1.79 -0.98
N ASP A 63 12.17 2.96 -0.99
CA ASP A 63 12.53 3.72 0.21
C ASP A 63 11.29 4.07 1.03
N TYR A 64 10.21 4.55 0.36
CA TYR A 64 8.94 4.84 1.02
C TYR A 64 8.36 3.62 1.75
N VAL A 65 8.34 2.45 1.11
CA VAL A 65 7.81 1.22 1.74
C VAL A 65 8.69 0.79 2.90
N VAL A 66 10.02 0.87 2.78
CA VAL A 66 10.96 0.54 3.87
C VAL A 66 10.71 1.42 5.08
N ASP A 67 10.62 2.73 4.90
CA ASP A 67 10.41 3.67 6.00
C ASP A 67 9.00 3.56 6.59
N LEU A 68 7.99 3.29 5.76
CA LEU A 68 6.63 3.01 6.24
C LEU A 68 6.59 1.77 7.14
N ILE A 69 7.29 0.68 6.76
CA ILE A 69 7.38 -0.53 7.58
C ILE A 69 8.09 -0.24 8.90
N ARG A 70 9.18 0.55 8.89
CA ARG A 70 9.90 0.94 10.11
C ARG A 70 9.00 1.69 11.09
N ASP A 71 8.23 2.66 10.60
CA ASP A 71 7.32 3.43 11.44
C ASP A 71 6.19 2.57 12.00
N ILE A 72 5.61 1.68 11.19
CA ILE A 72 4.60 0.72 11.65
C ILE A 72 5.16 -0.19 12.74
N LYS A 73 6.42 -0.61 12.62
CA LYS A 73 7.08 -1.47 13.62
C LYS A 73 7.44 -0.77 14.91
N ALA A 74 7.38 0.56 14.94
CA ALA A 74 7.64 1.38 16.13
C ALA A 74 6.36 1.68 16.94
N ILE A 75 5.19 1.30 16.43
CA ILE A 75 3.92 1.19 17.17
C ILE A 75 4.02 0.05 18.18
#